data_AF-A0A6P7GRT4-F1
#
_entry.id   AF-A0A6P7GRT4-F1
#
_cell.length_a   1.000
_cell.length_b   1.000
_cell.length_c   1.000
_cell.angle_alpha   90.00
_cell.angle_beta   90.00
_cell.angle_gamma   90.00
#
_symmetry.space_group_name_H-M   'P 1'
#
loop_
_entity.id
_entity.type
_entity.pdbx_description
1 polymer ?
#
loop_
_entity_poly.entity_id
_entity_poly.type
_entity_poly.pdbx_seq_one_letter_code
_entity_poly.pdbx_strand_id
1 'polypeptide(L)'
;MLLEELSLKQLREQLEEYEQDASGSKKVLKARLDEVLKKNGEDPKTFHFQTAEQAILSKFESVSQVIKDVCRQNDEKFEEVSRTFDKIQKSVDDNKEMLEEKIKQLETMVTNTKVLPSVNAVVLTVEEKIKQLESRITDTKVQPSVPT
;
A
#
# COMPACT_ATOMS: atom_id res chain seq x y z
N MET A 1 33.09 -34.07 2.61
CA MET A 1 34.02 -35.15 2.95
C MET A 1 34.22 -36.01 1.71
N LEU A 2 35.42 -36.49 1.45
CA LEU A 2 35.67 -37.40 0.33
C LEU A 2 35.30 -38.86 0.68
N LEU A 3 35.10 -39.70 -0.33
CA LEU A 3 34.76 -41.12 -0.15
C LEU A 3 35.72 -41.83 0.81
N GLU A 4 37.01 -41.49 0.73
CA GLU A 4 38.04 -42.14 1.55
C GLU A 4 37.95 -41.78 3.03
N GLU A 5 37.44 -40.59 3.35
CA GLU A 5 37.33 -40.03 4.69
C GLU A 5 36.11 -40.53 5.45
N LEU A 6 35.12 -41.11 4.74
CA LEU A 6 33.88 -41.55 5.36
C LEU A 6 34.10 -42.67 6.39
N SER A 7 33.40 -42.53 7.53
CA SER A 7 33.27 -43.58 8.54
C SER A 7 32.36 -44.71 8.06
N LEU A 8 32.40 -45.87 8.74
CA LEU A 8 31.54 -47.00 8.39
C LEU A 8 30.05 -46.63 8.46
N LYS A 9 29.66 -45.85 9.47
CA LYS A 9 28.29 -45.36 9.65
C LYS A 9 27.85 -44.49 8.48
N GLN A 10 28.68 -43.51 8.12
CA GLN A 10 28.38 -42.59 7.00
C GLN A 10 28.30 -43.32 5.66
N LEU A 11 29.14 -44.32 5.42
CA LEU A 11 29.06 -45.14 4.20
C LEU A 11 27.72 -45.89 4.10
N ARG A 12 27.18 -46.38 5.24
CA ARG A 12 25.87 -47.04 5.27
C ARG A 12 24.74 -46.05 5.02
N GLU A 13 24.75 -44.91 5.71
CA GLU A 13 23.76 -43.84 5.52
C GLU A 13 23.72 -43.38 4.05
N GLN A 14 24.88 -43.17 3.42
CA GLN A 14 24.93 -42.76 2.02
C GLN A 14 24.43 -43.86 1.07
N LEU A 15 24.74 -45.14 1.32
CA LEU A 15 24.17 -46.24 0.51
C LEU A 15 22.65 -46.35 0.67
N GLU A 16 22.12 -46.12 1.88
CA GLU A 16 20.68 -46.08 2.12
C GLU A 16 20.01 -44.91 1.36
N GLU A 17 20.65 -43.74 1.29
CA GLU A 17 20.17 -42.60 0.48
C GLU A 17 20.10 -42.93 -1.03
N TYR A 18 21.01 -43.78 -1.53
CA TYR A 18 20.99 -44.30 -2.90
C TYR A 18 20.15 -45.58 -3.06
N GLU A 19 19.39 -45.97 -2.05
CA GLU A 19 18.58 -47.20 -2.01
C GLU A 19 19.40 -48.47 -2.32
N GLN A 20 20.67 -48.49 -1.92
CA GLN A 20 21.60 -49.59 -2.09
C GLN A 20 21.75 -50.42 -0.81
N ASP A 21 22.18 -51.67 -0.96
CA ASP A 21 22.54 -52.51 0.19
C ASP A 21 23.65 -51.85 1.03
N ALA A 22 23.39 -51.68 2.33
CA ALA A 22 24.30 -51.08 3.30
C ALA A 22 25.00 -52.13 4.20
N SER A 23 24.87 -53.42 3.87
CA SER A 23 25.51 -54.51 4.62
C SER A 23 26.95 -54.78 4.15
N GLY A 24 27.77 -55.33 5.07
CA GLY A 24 29.15 -55.74 4.79
C GLY A 24 30.23 -54.88 5.44
N SER A 25 31.47 -55.07 4.96
CA SER A 25 32.68 -54.42 5.50
C SER A 25 32.92 -53.03 4.89
N LYS A 26 33.71 -52.18 5.58
CA LYS A 26 34.03 -50.82 5.11
C LYS A 26 34.55 -50.77 3.66
N LYS A 27 35.39 -51.75 3.27
CA LYS A 27 35.94 -51.85 1.91
C LYS A 27 34.85 -52.15 0.88
N VAL A 28 33.92 -53.05 1.20
CA VAL A 28 32.79 -53.41 0.33
C VAL A 28 31.87 -52.22 0.13
N LEU A 29 31.51 -51.52 1.22
CA LEU A 29 30.66 -50.34 1.15
C LEU A 29 31.29 -49.21 0.33
N LYS A 30 32.60 -48.96 0.50
CA LYS A 30 33.33 -47.98 -0.31
C LYS A 30 33.32 -48.33 -1.80
N ALA A 31 33.60 -49.59 -2.16
CA ALA A 31 33.57 -50.03 -3.55
C ALA A 31 32.17 -49.89 -4.17
N ARG A 32 31.12 -50.20 -3.40
CA ARG A 32 29.74 -50.05 -3.84
C ARG A 32 29.37 -48.58 -4.08
N LEU A 33 29.74 -47.68 -3.17
CA LEU A 33 29.56 -46.24 -3.35
C LEU A 33 30.36 -45.70 -4.54
N ASP A 34 31.60 -46.16 -4.73
CA ASP A 34 32.43 -45.80 -5.89
C ASP A 34 31.75 -46.18 -7.22
N GLU A 35 31.14 -47.36 -7.30
CA GLU A 35 30.36 -47.79 -8.47
C GLU A 35 29.09 -46.95 -8.68
N VAL A 36 28.38 -46.59 -7.61
CA VAL A 36 27.16 -45.76 -7.69
C VAL A 36 27.50 -44.39 -8.26
N LEU A 37 28.54 -43.72 -7.73
CA LEU A 37 28.98 -42.41 -8.21
C LEU A 37 29.36 -42.46 -9.69
N LYS A 38 30.16 -43.47 -10.09
CA LYS A 38 30.53 -43.68 -11.49
C LYS A 38 29.32 -43.90 -12.41
N LYS A 39 28.33 -44.67 -11.96
CA LYS A 39 27.07 -44.87 -12.71
C LYS A 39 26.27 -43.59 -12.87
N ASN A 40 26.34 -42.70 -11.88
CA ASN A 40 25.69 -41.39 -11.90
C ASN A 40 26.51 -40.32 -12.66
N GLY A 41 27.67 -40.68 -13.20
CA GLY A 41 28.54 -39.74 -13.93
C GLY A 41 29.41 -38.85 -13.04
N GLU A 42 29.54 -39.18 -11.75
CA GLU A 42 30.32 -38.44 -10.78
C GLU A 42 31.69 -39.10 -10.57
N ASP A 43 32.73 -38.29 -10.35
CA ASP A 43 34.06 -38.79 -10.00
C ASP A 43 34.16 -39.05 -8.48
N PRO A 44 34.32 -40.31 -8.04
CA PRO A 44 34.42 -40.68 -6.63
C PRO A 44 35.55 -39.98 -5.87
N LYS A 45 36.61 -39.54 -6.57
CA LYS A 45 37.75 -38.87 -5.95
C LYS A 45 37.49 -37.39 -5.67
N THR A 46 36.57 -36.77 -6.39
CA THR A 46 36.24 -35.35 -6.23
C THR A 46 34.87 -35.13 -5.63
N PHE A 47 34.02 -36.15 -5.56
CA PHE A 47 32.69 -36.05 -4.99
C PHE A 47 32.75 -35.72 -3.49
N HIS A 48 32.02 -34.68 -3.09
CA HIS A 48 31.96 -34.22 -1.71
C HIS A 48 30.64 -34.65 -1.08
N PHE A 49 30.74 -35.65 -0.21
CA PHE A 49 29.63 -36.06 0.64
C PHE A 49 29.34 -34.99 1.70
N GLN A 50 28.07 -34.62 1.79
CA GLN A 50 27.53 -33.80 2.85
C GLN A 50 26.78 -34.69 3.84
N THR A 51 26.89 -34.40 5.13
CA THR A 51 25.99 -35.04 6.10
C THR A 51 24.58 -34.44 5.99
N ALA A 52 23.57 -35.18 6.44
CA ALA A 52 22.20 -34.63 6.57
C ALA A 52 22.19 -33.31 7.37
N GLU A 53 22.99 -33.22 8.44
CA GLU A 53 23.14 -32.01 9.24
C GLU A 53 23.71 -30.83 8.42
N GLN A 54 24.79 -31.05 7.66
CA GLN A 54 25.39 -30.03 6.79
C GLN A 54 24.42 -29.58 5.70
N ALA A 55 23.68 -30.52 5.10
CA ALA A 55 22.67 -30.21 4.09
C ALA A 55 21.55 -29.34 4.68
N ILE A 56 21.06 -29.67 5.88
CA ILE A 56 20.05 -28.88 6.60
C ILE A 56 20.59 -27.49 6.95
N LEU A 57 21.80 -27.39 7.49
CA LEU A 57 22.43 -26.12 7.84
C LEU A 57 22.57 -25.21 6.61
N SER A 58 23.04 -25.73 5.48
CA SER A 58 23.16 -24.92 4.25
C SER A 58 21.80 -24.42 3.74
N LYS A 59 20.76 -25.24 3.83
CA LYS A 59 19.38 -24.84 3.50
C LYS A 59 18.88 -23.77 4.46
N PHE A 60 19.17 -23.90 5.74
CA PHE A 60 18.79 -22.91 6.75
C PHE A 60 19.48 -21.57 6.52
N GLU A 61 20.78 -21.58 6.21
CA GLU A 61 21.54 -20.37 5.85
C GLU A 61 20.96 -19.67 4.62
N SER A 62 20.63 -20.46 3.58
CA SER A 62 19.98 -19.95 2.37
C SER A 62 18.64 -19.30 2.67
N VAL A 63 17.77 -19.96 3.45
CA VAL A 63 16.47 -19.40 3.88
C VAL A 63 16.68 -18.14 4.71
N SER A 64 17.63 -18.14 5.64
CA SER A 64 17.96 -16.96 6.46
C SER A 64 18.37 -15.78 5.60
N GLN A 65 19.16 -16.01 4.55
CA GLN A 65 19.57 -14.96 3.62
C GLN A 65 18.39 -14.40 2.83
N VAL A 66 17.52 -15.28 2.32
CA VAL A 66 16.28 -14.86 1.63
C VAL A 66 15.41 -14.01 2.54
N ILE A 67 15.24 -14.39 3.81
CA ILE A 67 14.47 -13.61 4.79
C ILE A 67 15.09 -12.22 4.98
N LYS A 68 16.41 -12.12 5.15
CA LYS A 68 17.11 -10.82 5.27
C LYS A 68 16.88 -9.94 4.05
N ASP A 69 16.96 -10.51 2.85
CA ASP A 69 16.76 -9.77 1.61
C ASP A 69 15.31 -9.28 1.46
N VAL A 70 14.33 -10.11 1.82
CA VAL A 70 12.91 -9.71 1.81
C VAL A 70 12.64 -8.60 2.84
N CYS A 71 13.20 -8.70 4.04
CA CYS A 71 13.07 -7.64 5.06
C CYS A 71 13.61 -6.31 4.53
N ARG A 72 14.83 -6.31 3.97
CA ARG A 72 15.43 -5.11 3.39
C ARG A 72 14.56 -4.49 2.27
N GLN A 73 14.08 -5.32 1.34
CA GLN A 73 13.21 -4.84 0.25
C GLN A 73 11.89 -4.25 0.77
N ASN A 74 11.33 -4.83 1.83
CA ASN A 74 10.12 -4.32 2.46
C ASN A 74 10.35 -2.96 3.14
N ASP A 75 11.47 -2.81 3.85
CA ASP A 75 11.84 -1.54 4.49
C ASP A 75 12.00 -0.43 3.44
N GLU A 76 12.69 -0.72 2.33
CA GLU A 76 12.86 0.23 1.22
C GLU A 76 11.51 0.65 0.60
N LYS A 77 10.61 -0.30 0.35
CA LYS A 77 9.26 -0.01 -0.16
C LYS A 77 8.42 0.78 0.82
N PHE A 78 8.52 0.48 2.12
CA PHE A 78 7.78 1.18 3.15
C PHE A 78 8.23 2.65 3.25
N GLU A 79 9.54 2.91 3.16
CA GLU A 79 10.09 4.26 3.10
C GLU A 79 9.63 5.02 1.85
N GLU A 80 9.58 4.36 0.68
CA GLU A 80 9.08 4.96 -0.55
C GLU A 80 7.59 5.34 -0.46
N VAL A 81 6.77 4.44 0.10
CA VAL A 81 5.35 4.70 0.36
C VAL A 81 5.19 5.86 1.33
N SER A 82 5.97 5.90 2.40
CA SER A 82 5.93 6.99 3.39
C SER A 82 6.26 8.35 2.76
N ARG A 83 7.31 8.43 1.94
CA ARG A 83 7.66 9.67 1.20
C ARG A 83 6.56 10.10 0.23
N THR A 84 5.90 9.14 -0.42
CA THR A 84 4.81 9.43 -1.36
C THR A 84 3.60 9.96 -0.61
N PHE A 85 3.28 9.36 0.54
CA PHE A 85 2.22 9.81 1.43
C PHE A 85 2.47 11.24 1.90
N ASP A 86 3.67 11.57 2.38
CA ASP A 86 4.03 12.92 2.81
C ASP A 86 3.85 13.97 1.70
N LYS A 87 4.23 13.63 0.46
CA LYS A 87 4.04 14.52 -0.70
C LYS A 87 2.56 14.75 -1.01
N ILE A 88 1.75 13.68 -0.96
CA ILE A 88 0.30 13.78 -1.19
C ILE A 88 -0.33 14.63 -0.09
N GLN A 89 0.03 14.38 1.17
CA GLN A 89 -0.50 15.13 2.31
C GLN A 89 -0.19 16.62 2.18
N LYS A 90 1.07 16.97 1.88
CA LYS A 90 1.46 18.36 1.63
C LYS A 90 0.64 18.99 0.49
N SER A 91 0.49 18.29 -0.63
CA SER A 91 -0.30 18.81 -1.75
C SER A 91 -1.78 19.00 -1.39
N VAL A 92 -2.34 18.14 -0.54
CA VAL A 92 -3.72 18.27 -0.05
C VAL A 92 -3.85 19.50 0.85
N ASP A 93 -2.88 19.71 1.75
CA ASP A 93 -2.84 20.88 2.63
C ASP A 93 -2.72 22.18 1.83
N ASP A 94 -1.79 22.25 0.87
CA ASP A 94 -1.61 23.41 -0.02
C ASP A 94 -2.90 23.71 -0.83
N ASN A 95 -3.57 22.66 -1.35
CA ASN A 95 -4.81 22.81 -2.09
C ASN A 95 -5.97 23.29 -1.21
N LYS A 96 -6.03 22.81 0.04
CA LYS A 96 -7.03 23.23 1.02
C LYS A 96 -6.88 24.71 1.32
N GLU A 97 -5.67 25.18 1.61
CA GLU A 97 -5.39 26.61 1.87
C GLU A 97 -5.83 27.49 0.70
N MET A 98 -5.44 27.13 -0.54
CA MET A 98 -5.86 27.87 -1.74
C MET A 98 -7.39 27.92 -1.91
N LEU A 99 -8.08 26.83 -1.60
CA LEU A 99 -9.56 26.79 -1.69
C LEU A 99 -10.21 27.66 -0.61
N GLU A 100 -9.69 27.66 0.62
CA GLU A 100 -10.17 28.52 1.70
C GLU A 100 -10.02 30.01 1.33
N GLU A 101 -8.90 30.41 0.72
CA GLU A 101 -8.71 31.78 0.22
C GLU A 101 -9.71 32.14 -0.88
N LYS A 102 -9.91 31.25 -1.87
CA LYS A 102 -10.87 31.47 -2.96
C LYS A 102 -12.30 31.59 -2.44
N ILE A 103 -12.70 30.79 -1.45
CA ILE A 103 -14.00 30.88 -0.79
C ILE A 103 -14.16 32.26 -0.14
N LYS A 104 -13.17 32.70 0.64
CA LYS A 104 -13.20 34.01 1.30
C LYS A 104 -13.30 35.17 0.32
N GLN A 105 -12.60 35.09 -0.82
CA GLN A 105 -12.70 36.07 -1.90
C GLN A 105 -14.11 36.11 -2.50
N LEU A 106 -14.69 34.94 -2.80
CA LEU A 106 -16.05 34.84 -3.31
C LEU A 106 -17.10 35.38 -2.32
N GLU A 107 -16.99 35.07 -1.03
CA GLU A 107 -17.86 35.61 0.02
C GLU A 107 -17.81 37.15 0.05
N THR A 108 -16.62 37.72 -0.09
CA THR A 108 -16.42 39.18 -0.16
C THR A 108 -17.05 39.77 -1.42
N MET A 109 -16.93 39.09 -2.57
CA MET A 109 -17.57 39.56 -3.81
C MET A 109 -19.10 39.50 -3.72
N VAL A 110 -19.66 38.43 -3.14
CA VAL A 110 -21.11 38.27 -2.95
C VAL A 110 -21.67 39.37 -2.05
N THR A 111 -21.00 39.68 -0.93
CA THR A 111 -21.44 40.75 -0.02
C THR A 111 -21.28 42.16 -0.64
N ASN A 112 -20.22 42.40 -1.42
CA ASN A 112 -19.99 43.68 -2.09
C ASN A 112 -20.84 43.92 -3.34
N THR A 113 -21.47 42.88 -3.89
CA THR A 113 -22.34 43.02 -5.06
C THR A 113 -23.56 43.86 -4.65
N LYS A 114 -23.52 45.16 -4.99
CA LYS A 114 -24.51 46.23 -4.71
C LYS A 114 -25.97 45.91 -5.03
N VAL A 115 -26.25 44.78 -5.67
CA VAL A 115 -27.59 44.34 -6.04
C VAL A 115 -28.46 44.08 -4.82
N LEU A 116 -27.94 43.46 -3.73
CA LEU A 116 -28.76 43.19 -2.54
C LEU A 116 -29.25 44.47 -1.84
N PRO A 117 -28.37 45.44 -1.51
CA PRO A 117 -28.79 46.69 -0.87
C PRO A 117 -29.69 47.54 -1.77
N SER A 118 -29.41 47.61 -3.08
CA SER A 118 -30.22 48.39 -4.01
C SER A 118 -31.59 47.75 -4.26
N VAL A 119 -31.67 46.42 -4.37
CA VAL A 119 -32.95 45.71 -4.50
C VAL A 119 -33.78 45.89 -3.22
N ASN A 120 -33.17 45.74 -2.04
CA ASN A 120 -33.88 45.98 -0.78
C ASN A 120 -34.40 47.42 -0.67
N ALA A 121 -33.63 48.43 -1.09
CA ALA A 121 -34.07 49.81 -1.13
C ALA A 121 -35.25 50.04 -2.11
N VAL A 122 -35.20 49.40 -3.28
CA VAL A 122 -36.29 49.44 -4.27
C VAL A 122 -37.55 48.76 -3.72
N VAL A 123 -37.43 47.59 -3.10
CA VAL A 123 -38.55 46.87 -2.47
C VAL A 123 -39.24 47.74 -1.42
N LEU A 124 -38.49 48.33 -0.50
CA LEU A 124 -39.04 49.24 0.52
C LEU A 124 -39.78 50.44 -0.12
N THR A 125 -39.19 51.02 -1.17
CA THR A 125 -39.82 52.14 -1.89
C THR A 125 -41.13 51.72 -2.56
N VAL A 126 -41.19 50.50 -3.11
CA VAL A 126 -42.41 49.96 -3.74
C VAL A 126 -43.47 49.65 -2.69
N GLU A 127 -43.11 49.03 -1.56
CA GLU A 127 -44.02 48.76 -0.44
C GLU A 127 -44.66 50.03 0.13
N GLU A 128 -43.87 51.10 0.30
CA GLU A 128 -44.35 52.42 0.72
C GLU A 128 -45.40 52.98 -0.27
N LYS A 129 -45.11 52.89 -1.58
CA LYS A 129 -46.03 53.35 -2.63
C LYS A 129 -47.31 52.52 -2.69
N ILE A 130 -47.24 51.21 -2.46
CA ILE A 130 -48.43 50.35 -2.39
C ILE A 130 -49.31 50.78 -1.22
N LYS A 131 -48.75 50.97 -0.02
CA LYS A 131 -49.51 51.46 1.16
C LYS A 131 -50.21 52.80 0.90
N GLN A 132 -49.52 53.74 0.23
CA GLN A 132 -50.11 55.04 -0.14
C GLN A 132 -51.26 54.91 -1.14
N LEU A 133 -51.20 53.96 -2.07
CA LEU A 133 -52.28 53.69 -3.02
C LEU A 133 -53.47 53.04 -2.33
N GLU A 134 -53.23 52.09 -1.44
CA GLU A 134 -54.27 51.42 -0.65
C GLU A 134 -55.07 52.45 0.18
N SER A 135 -54.41 53.39 0.85
CA SER A 135 -55.08 54.44 1.63
C SER A 135 -55.97 55.35 0.77
N ARG A 136 -55.50 55.73 -0.43
CA ARG A 136 -56.29 56.55 -1.37
C ARG A 136 -57.54 55.83 -1.87
N ILE A 137 -57.45 54.53 -2.11
CA ILE A 137 -58.59 53.71 -2.54
C ILE A 137 -59.64 53.62 -1.42
N THR A 138 -59.22 53.48 -0.16
CA THR A 138 -60.15 53.46 0.97
C THR A 138 -60.84 54.80 1.19
N ASP A 139 -60.13 55.92 1.00
CA ASP A 139 -60.70 57.27 1.17
C ASP A 139 -61.72 57.62 0.06
N THR A 140 -61.51 57.14 -1.16
CA THR A 140 -62.37 57.48 -2.31
C THR A 140 -63.71 56.74 -2.31
N LYS A 141 -63.85 55.64 -1.54
CA LYS A 141 -65.09 54.86 -1.46
C LYS A 141 -66.13 55.40 -0.45
N VAL A 142 -65.85 56.50 0.27
CA VAL A 142 -66.70 57.00 1.37
C VAL A 142 -67.52 58.26 1.01
N GLN A 143 -67.74 58.57 -0.27
CA GLN A 143 -68.77 59.54 -0.64
C GLN A 143 -70.04 58.83 -1.11
N PRO A 144 -71.07 58.66 -0.25
CA PRO A 144 -72.39 58.29 -0.71
C PRO A 144 -72.97 59.47 -1.49
N SER A 145 -73.07 59.33 -2.81
CA SER A 145 -73.85 60.23 -3.64
C SER A 145 -75.34 60.07 -3.27
N VAL A 146 -75.87 61.02 -2.50
CA VAL A 146 -77.30 61.15 -2.23
C VAL A 146 -77.98 61.71 -3.47
N PRO A 147 -78.89 60.98 -4.14
CA PRO A 147 -79.67 61.52 -5.25
C PRO A 147 -80.77 62.44 -4.69
N THR A 148 -80.96 63.59 -5.33
CA THR A 148 -82.03 64.57 -5.05
C THR A 148 -83.36 64.09 -5.61
#